data_AF-A0AAX4MMH7-F1
#
_entry.id   AF-A0AAX4MMH7-F1
#
_cell.length_a   1.000
_cell.length_b   1.000
_cell.length_c   1.000
_cell.angle_alpha   90.00
_cell.angle_beta   90.00
_cell.angle_gamma   90.00
#
_symmetry.space_group_name_H-M   'P 1'
#
loop_
_entity.id
_entity.type
_entity.pdbx_description
1 polymer ?
#
loop_
_entity_poly.entity_id
_entity_poly.type
_entity_poly.pdbx_seq_one_letter_code
_entity_poly.pdbx_strand_id
1 'polypeptide(L)'
;MAHAGITSNMAAVLRVWLAERAGQPTKPLFPTQTGKMLSRDALEHRLAKYVEIAARGRPSLQRKRITLHVLRHTAAMRLLRAGVDVSVIALWLGHEHIETTHVYLHADLELKERTLAKTTPADTAPGRYRPSDKLLAFLEAL
;
A
#
# COMPACT_ATOMS: atom_id res chain seq x y z
N MET A 1 -7.32 -18.54 11.62
CA MET A 1 -5.95 -18.16 12.00
C MET A 1 -5.30 -17.46 10.81
N ALA A 2 -5.02 -16.16 10.93
CA ALA A 2 -4.54 -15.32 9.84
C ALA A 2 -3.03 -15.56 9.61
N HIS A 3 -2.68 -16.38 8.61
CA HIS A 3 -1.31 -16.44 8.14
C HIS A 3 -0.98 -15.11 7.44
N ALA A 4 0.08 -14.45 7.90
CA ALA A 4 0.52 -13.13 7.47
C ALA A 4 0.45 -12.92 5.96
N GLY A 5 -0.27 -11.88 5.51
CA GLY A 5 -0.09 -11.04 4.30
C GLY A 5 0.30 -11.63 2.94
N ILE A 6 0.49 -12.94 2.79
CA ILE A 6 0.98 -13.60 1.58
C ILE A 6 -0.23 -14.09 0.80
N THR A 7 -0.56 -13.37 -0.27
CA THR A 7 -1.59 -13.81 -1.21
C THR A 7 -1.17 -15.11 -1.91
N SER A 8 -2.14 -15.87 -2.40
CA SER A 8 -1.87 -17.10 -3.17
C SER A 8 -0.91 -16.86 -4.35
N ASN A 9 -1.06 -15.71 -5.02
CA ASN A 9 -0.16 -15.29 -6.09
C ASN A 9 1.26 -15.01 -5.58
N MET A 10 1.41 -14.30 -4.46
CA MET A 10 2.73 -14.05 -3.88
C MET A 10 3.41 -15.35 -3.42
N ALA A 11 2.64 -16.28 -2.82
CA ALA A 11 3.14 -17.60 -2.46
C ALA A 11 3.57 -18.41 -3.69
N ALA A 12 2.85 -18.30 -4.81
CA ALA A 12 3.24 -18.95 -6.07
C ALA A 12 4.58 -18.41 -6.58
N VAL A 13 4.73 -17.08 -6.66
CA VAL A 13 5.98 -16.44 -7.11
C VAL A 13 7.16 -16.78 -6.18
N LEU A 14 6.95 -16.75 -4.86
CA LEU A 14 7.99 -17.08 -3.89
C LEU A 14 8.42 -18.56 -3.98
N ARG A 15 7.49 -19.48 -4.25
CA ARG A 15 7.83 -20.89 -4.45
C ARG A 15 8.73 -21.11 -5.67
N VAL A 16 8.41 -20.46 -6.79
CA VAL A 16 9.26 -20.50 -7.99
C VAL A 16 10.64 -19.93 -7.68
N TRP A 17 10.70 -18.76 -7.04
CA TRP A 17 11.96 -18.14 -6.65
C TRP A 17 12.81 -19.00 -5.71
N LEU A 18 12.19 -19.64 -4.70
CA LEU A 18 12.90 -20.52 -3.77
C LEU A 18 13.50 -21.74 -4.48
N ALA A 19 12.81 -22.28 -5.47
CA ALA A 19 13.32 -23.36 -6.31
C ALA A 19 14.49 -22.88 -7.18
N GLU A 20 14.35 -21.74 -7.85
CA GLU A 20 15.40 -21.16 -8.72
C GLU A 20 16.67 -20.80 -7.95
N ARG A 21 16.56 -20.23 -6.75
CA ARG A 21 17.73 -19.79 -5.99
C ARG A 21 18.57 -20.98 -5.48
N ALA A 22 17.98 -22.16 -5.30
CA ALA A 22 18.58 -23.36 -4.71
C ALA A 22 19.42 -23.11 -3.42
N GLY A 23 18.99 -22.15 -2.60
CA GLY A 23 19.77 -21.61 -1.47
C GLY A 23 19.35 -22.19 -0.12
N GLN A 24 20.32 -22.42 0.76
CA GLN A 24 20.08 -22.94 2.12
C GLN A 24 19.15 -22.02 2.94
N PRO A 25 18.39 -22.56 3.92
CA PRO A 25 17.47 -21.77 4.75
C PRO A 25 18.13 -20.62 5.51
N THR A 26 19.42 -20.74 5.82
CA THR A 26 20.22 -19.73 6.56
C THR A 26 20.74 -18.61 5.67
N LYS A 27 20.62 -18.72 4.34
CA LYS A 27 21.04 -17.67 3.39
C LYS A 27 19.94 -16.62 3.20
N PRO A 28 20.30 -15.37 2.83
CA PRO A 28 19.32 -14.32 2.57
C PRO A 28 18.21 -14.76 1.61
N LEU A 29 16.97 -14.34 1.88
CA LEU A 29 15.82 -14.70 1.03
C LEU A 29 15.98 -14.16 -0.41
N PHE A 30 16.49 -12.94 -0.51
CA PHE A 30 16.79 -12.25 -1.76
C PHE A 30 18.28 -11.86 -1.76
N PRO A 31 19.18 -12.73 -2.25
CA PRO A 31 20.59 -12.42 -2.32
C PRO A 31 20.94 -11.54 -3.53
N THR A 32 22.10 -10.89 -3.46
CA THR A 32 22.82 -10.33 -4.62
C THR A 32 23.39 -11.48 -5.48
N GLN A 33 23.94 -11.15 -6.64
CA GLN A 33 24.65 -12.13 -7.48
C GLN A 33 25.85 -12.79 -6.74
N THR A 34 26.42 -12.09 -5.75
CA THR A 34 27.51 -12.59 -4.91
C THR A 34 27.03 -13.34 -3.67
N GLY A 35 25.72 -13.60 -3.53
CA GLY A 35 25.14 -14.35 -2.41
C GLY A 35 24.93 -13.55 -1.12
N LYS A 36 25.26 -12.25 -1.12
CA LYS A 36 25.11 -11.36 0.05
C LYS A 36 23.68 -10.82 0.16
N MET A 37 23.34 -10.24 1.31
CA MET A 37 22.05 -9.57 1.50
C MET A 37 21.90 -8.39 0.53
N LEU A 38 20.72 -8.26 -0.09
CA LEU A 38 20.42 -7.12 -0.94
C LEU A 38 20.29 -5.85 -0.09
N SER A 39 21.06 -4.81 -0.41
CA SER A 39 20.93 -3.51 0.24
C SER A 39 19.71 -2.74 -0.27
N ARG A 40 19.27 -1.73 0.49
CA ARG A 40 18.21 -0.80 0.10
C ARG A 40 18.52 -0.14 -1.25
N ASP A 41 19.74 0.35 -1.43
CA ASP A 41 20.14 1.05 -2.66
C ASP A 41 20.18 0.10 -3.87
N ALA A 42 20.63 -1.14 -3.67
CA ALA A 42 20.60 -2.15 -4.72
C ALA A 42 19.16 -2.50 -5.13
N LEU A 43 18.23 -2.49 -4.18
CA LEU A 43 16.81 -2.69 -4.45
C LEU A 43 16.20 -1.46 -5.17
N GLU A 44 16.55 -0.24 -4.78
CA GLU A 44 16.11 0.99 -5.47
C GLU A 44 16.62 1.04 -6.91
N HIS A 45 17.89 0.69 -7.14
CA HIS A 45 18.46 0.59 -8.49
C HIS A 45 17.75 -0.47 -9.34
N ARG A 46 17.46 -1.63 -8.75
CA ARG A 46 16.72 -2.70 -9.43
C ARG A 46 15.29 -2.25 -9.76
N LEU A 47 14.63 -1.51 -8.87
CA LEU A 47 13.31 -0.93 -9.13
C LEU A 47 13.37 0.06 -10.32
N ALA A 48 14.35 0.96 -10.36
CA ALA A 48 14.51 1.91 -11.46
C ALA A 48 14.64 1.19 -12.80
N LYS A 49 15.46 0.14 -12.87
CA LYS A 49 15.59 -0.71 -14.07
C LYS A 49 14.23 -1.28 -14.53
N TYR A 50 13.45 -1.86 -13.62
CA TYR A 50 12.17 -2.45 -13.99
C TYR A 50 11.09 -1.41 -14.33
N VAL A 51 11.16 -0.22 -13.74
CA VAL A 51 10.29 0.91 -14.13
C VAL A 51 10.58 1.34 -15.56
N GLU A 52 11.85 1.42 -15.96
CA GLU A 52 12.23 1.76 -17.34
C GLU A 52 11.71 0.71 -18.35
N ILE A 53 11.87 -0.58 -18.03
CA ILE A 53 11.35 -1.68 -18.85
C ILE A 53 9.82 -1.59 -18.97
N ALA A 54 9.12 -1.44 -17.85
CA ALA A 54 7.67 -1.34 -17.83
C ALA A 54 7.15 -0.10 -18.56
N ALA A 55 7.90 1.00 -18.52
CA ALA A 55 7.56 2.24 -19.20
C ALA A 55 7.52 2.10 -20.73
N ARG A 56 8.24 1.14 -21.31
CA ARG A 56 8.19 0.83 -22.74
C ARG A 56 6.80 0.34 -23.16
N GLY A 57 6.16 -0.48 -22.32
CA GLY A 57 4.79 -0.95 -22.54
C GLY A 57 3.70 -0.01 -22.00
N ARG A 58 4.05 0.90 -21.09
CA ARG A 58 3.15 1.92 -20.53
C ARG A 58 3.86 3.27 -20.39
N PRO A 59 3.84 4.12 -21.43
CA PRO A 59 4.52 5.42 -21.42
C PRO A 59 4.09 6.36 -20.28
N SER A 60 2.87 6.19 -19.76
CA SER A 60 2.38 6.97 -18.60
C SER A 60 3.22 6.79 -17.33
N LEU A 61 4.01 5.71 -17.22
CA LEU A 61 4.93 5.49 -16.11
C LEU A 61 6.14 6.41 -16.13
N GLN A 62 6.56 6.91 -17.31
CA GLN A 62 7.70 7.83 -17.43
C GLN A 62 7.47 9.16 -16.70
N ARG A 63 6.20 9.55 -16.55
CA ARG A 63 5.78 10.79 -15.88
C ARG A 63 5.54 10.62 -14.38
N LYS A 64 5.77 9.42 -13.82
CA LYS A 64 5.51 9.12 -12.41
C LYS A 64 6.81 8.89 -11.66
N ARG A 65 6.92 9.50 -10.48
CA ARG A 65 7.98 9.16 -9.51
C ARG A 65 7.60 7.85 -8.81
N ILE A 66 8.28 6.77 -9.16
CA ILE A 66 8.04 5.43 -8.59
C ILE A 66 9.21 5.08 -7.67
N THR A 67 8.92 4.88 -6.38
CA THR A 67 9.89 4.50 -5.34
C THR A 67 9.35 3.33 -4.52
N LEU A 68 10.20 2.70 -3.71
CA LEU A 68 9.77 1.63 -2.80
C LEU A 68 8.67 2.10 -1.83
N HIS A 69 8.76 3.34 -1.36
CA HIS A 69 7.74 3.94 -0.50
C HIS A 69 6.39 4.08 -1.24
N VAL A 70 6.40 4.51 -2.51
CA VAL A 70 5.18 4.60 -3.34
C VAL A 70 4.57 3.22 -3.59
N LEU A 71 5.39 2.18 -3.83
CA LEU A 71 4.90 0.81 -3.98
C LEU A 71 4.25 0.29 -2.69
N ARG A 72 4.88 0.55 -1.54
CA ARG A 72 4.33 0.19 -0.22
C ARG A 72 2.99 0.88 0.04
N HIS A 73 2.91 2.19 -0.20
CA HIS A 73 1.66 2.93 -0.07
C HIS A 73 0.57 2.39 -1.02
N THR A 74 0.94 2.08 -2.26
CA THR A 74 0.01 1.47 -3.23
C THR A 74 -0.52 0.12 -2.74
N ALA A 75 0.34 -0.74 -2.17
CA ALA A 75 -0.08 -2.02 -1.59
C ALA A 75 -1.05 -1.82 -0.41
N ALA A 76 -0.73 -0.90 0.49
CA ALA A 76 -1.58 -0.54 1.63
C ALA A 76 -2.97 -0.07 1.17
N MET A 77 -3.01 0.86 0.21
CA MET A 77 -4.27 1.37 -0.34
C MET A 77 -5.08 0.30 -1.08
N ARG A 78 -4.43 -0.70 -1.69
CA ARG A 78 -5.12 -1.84 -2.30
C ARG A 78 -5.75 -2.75 -1.26
N LEU A 79 -5.07 -3.00 -0.15
CA LEU A 79 -5.62 -3.75 0.98
C LEU A 79 -6.80 -3.02 1.61
N LEU A 80 -6.67 -1.71 1.81
CA LEU A 80 -7.73 -0.88 2.36
C LEU A 80 -8.98 -0.92 1.47
N ARG A 81 -8.82 -0.76 0.15
CA ARG A 81 -9.91 -0.88 -0.83
C ARG A 81 -10.54 -2.27 -0.89
N ALA A 82 -9.81 -3.31 -0.49
CA ALA A 82 -10.32 -4.67 -0.39
C ALA A 82 -11.06 -4.91 0.96
N GLY A 83 -11.20 -3.89 1.80
CA GLY A 83 -11.89 -3.98 3.09
C GLY A 83 -11.04 -4.55 4.22
N VAL A 84 -9.72 -4.63 4.05
CA VAL A 84 -8.84 -5.03 5.15
C VAL A 84 -8.76 -3.90 6.16
N ASP A 85 -8.96 -4.24 7.44
CA ASP A 85 -8.91 -3.28 8.54
C ASP A 85 -7.58 -2.52 8.59
N VAL A 86 -7.65 -1.22 8.85
CA VAL A 86 -6.50 -0.32 8.89
C VAL A 86 -5.46 -0.77 9.91
N SER A 87 -5.89 -1.31 11.06
CA SER A 87 -5.00 -1.80 12.11
C SER A 87 -4.23 -3.05 11.65
N VAL A 88 -4.89 -3.92 10.88
CA VAL A 88 -4.25 -5.09 10.24
C VAL A 88 -3.23 -4.65 9.19
N ILE A 89 -3.56 -3.64 8.38
CA ILE A 89 -2.63 -3.07 7.38
C ILE A 89 -1.41 -2.45 8.08
N ALA A 90 -1.62 -1.67 9.14
CA ALA A 90 -0.54 -1.05 9.91
C ALA A 90 0.41 -2.12 10.51
N LEU A 91 -0.16 -3.18 11.09
CA LEU A 91 0.59 -4.32 11.62
C LEU A 91 1.42 -5.01 10.54
N TRP A 92 0.85 -5.30 9.36
CA TRP A 92 1.57 -5.96 8.27
C TRP A 92 2.69 -5.10 7.68
N LEU A 93 2.52 -3.79 7.72
CA LEU A 93 3.51 -2.86 7.23
C LEU A 93 4.63 -2.66 8.27
N GLY A 94 4.42 -2.94 9.55
CA GLY A 94 5.48 -2.88 10.58
C GLY A 94 5.74 -1.45 11.06
N HIS A 95 4.68 -0.67 11.24
CA HIS A 95 4.78 0.65 11.85
C HIS A 95 4.70 0.49 13.38
N GLU A 96 5.82 0.76 14.07
CA GLU A 96 5.86 0.95 15.53
C GLU A 96 5.20 2.29 15.94
N HIS A 97 5.04 3.24 15.00
CA HIS A 97 4.40 4.53 15.22
C HIS A 97 3.05 4.69 14.47
N ILE A 98 1.99 4.86 15.26
CA ILE A 98 0.58 5.06 14.86
C ILE A 98 0.36 6.29 13.97
N GLU A 99 1.25 7.29 13.98
CA GLU A 99 1.13 8.54 13.19
C GLU A 99 1.06 8.29 11.68
N THR A 100 1.71 7.24 11.18
CA THR A 100 1.63 6.83 9.75
C THR A 100 0.34 6.09 9.39
N THR A 101 -0.42 5.63 10.39
CA THR A 101 -1.71 4.95 10.23
C THR A 101 -2.84 5.95 9.98
N HIS A 102 -2.69 7.18 10.46
CA HIS A 102 -3.65 8.27 10.25
C HIS A 102 -3.87 8.58 8.77
N VAL A 103 -2.81 8.45 7.95
CA VAL A 103 -2.90 8.56 6.48
C VAL A 103 -3.87 7.54 5.89
N TYR A 104 -3.92 6.32 6.44
CA TYR A 104 -4.86 5.29 5.96
C TYR A 104 -6.28 5.56 6.43
N LEU A 105 -6.48 6.07 7.66
CA LEU A 105 -7.79 6.46 8.16
C LEU A 105 -8.41 7.59 7.33
N HIS A 106 -7.64 8.64 7.05
CA HIS A 106 -8.10 9.72 6.18
C HIS A 106 -8.41 9.22 4.77
N ALA A 107 -7.55 8.37 4.20
CA ALA A 107 -7.77 7.83 2.87
C ALA A 107 -9.00 6.90 2.80
N ASP A 108 -9.33 6.17 3.86
CA ASP A 108 -10.55 5.36 3.97
C ASP A 108 -11.79 6.24 3.96
N LEU A 109 -11.80 7.30 4.77
CA LEU A 109 -12.90 8.27 4.81
C LEU A 109 -13.13 8.92 3.45
N GLU A 110 -12.09 9.44 2.80
CA GLU A 110 -12.20 10.01 1.45
C GLU A 110 -12.68 9.00 0.41
N LEU A 111 -12.32 7.72 0.55
CA LEU A 111 -12.76 6.66 -0.35
C LEU A 111 -14.24 6.33 -0.14
N LYS A 112 -14.68 6.23 1.11
CA LYS A 112 -16.09 6.02 1.48
C LYS A 112 -16.95 7.18 0.98
N GLU A 113 -16.53 8.42 1.22
CA GLU A 113 -17.20 9.61 0.68
C GLU A 113 -17.32 9.56 -0.86
N ARG A 114 -16.21 9.27 -1.56
CA ARG A 114 -16.22 9.16 -3.03
C ARG A 114 -17.10 8.02 -3.55
N THR A 115 -17.22 6.93 -2.81
CA THR A 115 -18.07 5.80 -3.20
C THR A 115 -19.54 6.13 -3.01
N LEU A 116 -19.89 6.72 -1.86
CA LEU A 116 -21.25 7.19 -1.58
C LEU A 116 -21.71 8.23 -2.59
N ALA A 117 -20.84 9.17 -2.96
CA ALA A 117 -21.14 10.20 -3.97
C ALA A 117 -21.47 9.63 -5.36
N LYS A 118 -21.00 8.43 -5.69
CA LYS A 118 -21.32 7.75 -6.96
C LYS A 118 -22.64 7.00 -6.94
N THR A 119 -23.23 6.79 -5.75
CA THR A 119 -24.48 6.06 -5.55
C THR A 119 -25.64 6.97 -5.13
N THR A 120 -25.41 8.28 -5.02
CA THR A 120 -26.43 9.26 -4.64
C THR A 120 -27.55 9.28 -5.70
N PRO A 121 -28.83 9.02 -5.34
CA PRO A 121 -29.97 9.12 -6.24
C PRO A 121 -30.14 10.57 -6.75
N ALA A 122 -30.67 10.72 -7.98
CA ALA A 122 -30.82 12.03 -8.64
C ALA A 122 -31.67 13.05 -7.85
N ASP A 123 -32.58 12.57 -6.99
CA ASP A 123 -33.48 13.41 -6.17
C ASP A 123 -32.86 13.89 -4.85
N THR A 124 -31.59 13.57 -4.56
CA THR A 124 -30.92 14.02 -3.33
C THR A 124 -29.89 15.09 -3.66
N ALA A 125 -29.99 16.28 -3.04
CA ALA A 125 -29.02 17.34 -3.23
C ALA A 125 -27.61 16.87 -2.80
N PRO A 126 -26.64 16.78 -3.72
CA PRO A 126 -25.28 16.37 -3.36
C PRO A 126 -24.64 17.45 -2.49
N GLY A 127 -24.07 17.05 -1.35
CA GLY A 127 -23.39 17.98 -0.46
C GLY A 127 -22.62 17.28 0.66
N ARG A 128 -21.50 17.88 1.08
CA ARG A 128 -20.78 17.46 2.28
C ARG A 128 -21.42 18.15 3.48
N TYR A 129 -21.78 17.38 4.50
CA TYR A 129 -22.30 17.96 5.75
C TYR A 129 -21.29 18.97 6.31
N ARG A 130 -21.77 20.18 6.58
CA ARG A 130 -21.01 21.22 7.27
C ARG A 130 -21.56 21.35 8.69
N PRO A 131 -20.80 20.96 9.73
CA PRO A 131 -21.23 21.15 11.11
C PRO A 131 -21.39 22.63 11.41
N SER A 132 -22.31 22.96 12.31
CA SER A 132 -22.47 24.34 12.80
C SER A 132 -21.34 24.71 13.76
N ASP A 133 -21.05 26.01 13.88
CA ASP A 133 -20.00 26.51 14.76
C ASP A 133 -20.16 26.06 16.22
N LYS A 134 -21.42 25.92 16.69
CA LYS A 134 -21.72 25.40 18.03
C LYS A 134 -21.32 23.93 18.20
N LEU A 135 -21.51 23.12 17.16
CA LEU A 135 -21.16 21.70 17.20
C LEU A 135 -19.64 21.51 17.10
N LEU A 136 -18.96 22.31 16.27
CA LEU A 136 -17.50 22.33 16.20
C LEU A 136 -16.88 22.73 17.54
N ALA A 137 -17.34 23.84 18.14
CA ALA A 137 -16.84 24.31 19.44
C ALA A 137 -17.06 23.29 20.57
N PHE A 138 -18.16 22.54 20.53
CA PHE A 138 -18.40 21.44 21.49
C PHE A 138 -17.41 20.29 21.30
N LEU A 139 -17.14 19.87 20.06
CA LEU A 139 -16.24 18.75 19.75
C LEU A 139 -14.76 19.10 19.99
N GLU A 140 -14.35 20.35 19.81
CA GLU A 140 -12.99 20.82 20.11
C GLU A 140 -12.70 20.93 21.62
N ALA A 141 -13.75 20.93 22.45
CA ALA A 141 -13.66 21.02 23.91
C ALA A 141 -13.68 19.65 24.62
N LEU A 142 -13.78 18.55 23.87
CA LEU A 142 -13.70 17.16 24.34
C LEU A 142 -12.24 16.67 24.36
#